data_AF-A0A1Y5TAQ2-F1
#
_entry.id   AF-A0A1Y5TAQ2-F1
#
_cell.length_a   1.000
_cell.length_b   1.000
_cell.length_c   1.000
_cell.angle_alpha   90.00
_cell.angle_beta   90.00
_cell.angle_gamma   90.00
#
_symmetry.space_group_name_H-M   'P 1'
#
loop_
_entity.id
_entity.type
_entity.pdbx_description
1 polymer ?
#
loop_
_entity_poly.entity_id
_entity_poly.type
_entity_poly.pdbx_seq_one_letter_code
_entity_poly.pdbx_strand_id
1 'polypeptide(L)'
;MRRVLLVVGMVLATVVPVSAQQALVALEDELAEMLRDKPDAFYEAATELIIGYGSSGRIDAEGIERMIALRRASLRAGHIRRLLVADLDNDGSVTRAEVGTVLPTLSATVRSRLVHAHRAADQNMDGIVRPDELRDTAQAMARKTASDRSFLKYRYVLMADLDNDGWVTLDEVSEMMAQVLPES
;
A
#
# COMPACT_ATOMS: atom_id res chain seq x y z
N MET A 1 25.02 -40.97 8.87
CA MET A 1 25.54 -40.84 7.49
C MET A 1 25.36 -39.37 7.09
N ARG A 2 26.39 -38.55 7.26
CA ARG A 2 27.42 -38.09 6.29
C ARG A 2 26.99 -36.79 5.57
N ARG A 3 27.79 -35.73 5.82
CA ARG A 3 27.71 -34.32 5.39
C ARG A 3 28.00 -34.11 3.90
N VAL A 4 27.46 -33.03 3.32
CA VAL A 4 28.05 -32.12 2.29
C VAL A 4 27.42 -30.72 2.52
N LEU A 5 28.09 -29.71 3.13
CA LEU A 5 28.96 -28.64 2.55
C LEU A 5 28.22 -27.71 1.54
N LEU A 6 27.78 -26.48 1.86
CA LEU A 6 28.48 -25.18 2.09
C LEU A 6 29.12 -24.55 0.82
N VAL A 7 28.88 -23.24 0.64
CA VAL A 7 29.56 -22.20 -0.20
C VAL A 7 28.89 -21.97 -1.57
N VAL A 8 28.38 -20.78 -1.94
CA VAL A 8 29.13 -19.52 -2.13
C VAL A 8 28.39 -18.30 -1.58
N GLY A 9 28.83 -17.84 -0.41
CA GLY A 9 28.90 -16.41 -0.12
C GLY A 9 30.29 -15.93 -0.51
N MET A 10 30.38 -14.97 -1.44
CA MET A 10 31.52 -14.09 -1.55
C MET A 10 31.12 -12.73 -0.97
N VAL A 11 30.93 -12.71 0.35
CA VAL A 11 30.67 -11.50 1.10
C VAL A 11 32.01 -10.79 1.29
N LEU A 12 32.17 -9.67 0.58
CA LEU A 12 33.06 -8.61 1.02
C LEU A 12 32.58 -8.20 2.42
N ALA A 13 33.38 -8.46 3.45
CA ALA A 13 33.02 -8.24 4.84
C ALA A 13 32.86 -6.75 5.15
N THR A 14 31.72 -6.16 4.77
CA THR A 14 31.20 -4.96 5.41
C THR A 14 30.72 -5.35 6.79
N VAL A 15 31.26 -4.72 7.83
CA VAL A 15 30.79 -4.90 9.22
C VAL A 15 29.36 -4.35 9.29
N VAL A 16 28.39 -5.22 9.02
CA VAL A 16 26.98 -4.91 9.23
C VAL A 16 26.77 -4.85 10.75
N PRO A 17 26.21 -3.76 11.31
CA PRO A 17 25.97 -3.68 12.74
C PRO A 17 25.03 -4.82 13.17
N VAL A 18 25.31 -5.41 14.34
CA VAL A 18 24.53 -6.55 14.89
C VAL A 18 23.02 -6.27 14.93
N SER A 19 22.62 -5.01 15.11
CA SER A 19 21.22 -4.58 15.06
C SER A 19 20.57 -4.72 13.68
N ALA A 20 21.32 -4.48 12.60
CA ALA A 20 20.82 -4.67 11.23
C ALA A 20 20.71 -6.16 10.89
N GLN A 21 21.64 -6.98 11.37
CA GLN A 21 21.57 -8.43 11.22
C GLN A 21 20.34 -9.02 11.91
N GLN A 22 20.03 -8.55 13.14
CA GLN A 22 18.84 -8.98 13.88
C GLN A 22 17.54 -8.54 13.21
N ALA A 23 17.53 -7.35 12.61
CA ALA A 23 16.37 -6.85 11.86
C ALA A 23 16.10 -7.67 10.60
N LEU A 24 17.14 -8.06 9.87
CA LEU A 24 17.04 -8.93 8.69
C LEU A 24 16.41 -10.30 9.02
N VAL A 25 16.92 -10.96 10.06
CA VAL A 25 16.40 -12.27 10.48
C VAL A 25 14.92 -12.19 10.88
N ALA A 26 14.53 -11.16 11.66
CA ALA A 26 13.14 -10.98 12.05
C ALA A 26 12.21 -10.75 10.85
N LEU A 27 12.72 -10.12 9.79
CA LEU A 27 11.98 -9.79 8.59
C LEU A 27 11.83 -11.02 7.67
N GLU A 28 12.86 -11.87 7.60
CA GLU A 28 12.79 -13.20 6.98
C GLU A 28 11.78 -14.10 7.69
N ASP A 29 11.76 -14.11 9.03
CA ASP A 29 10.80 -14.88 9.82
C ASP A 29 9.35 -14.43 9.56
N GLU A 30 9.10 -13.12 9.52
CA GLU A 30 7.77 -12.54 9.23
C GLU A 30 7.31 -12.87 7.80
N LEU A 31 8.22 -12.80 6.82
CA LEU A 31 7.93 -13.21 5.45
C LEU A 31 7.61 -14.71 5.39
N ALA A 32 8.41 -15.56 6.05
CA ALA A 32 8.17 -16.99 6.07
C ALA A 32 6.84 -17.36 6.74
N GLU A 33 6.45 -16.65 7.81
CA GLU A 33 5.13 -16.80 8.43
C GLU A 33 4.01 -16.36 7.47
N MET A 34 4.16 -15.22 6.79
CA MET A 34 3.19 -14.73 5.81
C MET A 34 3.00 -15.71 4.65
N LEU A 35 4.10 -16.25 4.10
CA LEU A 35 4.08 -17.22 3.01
C LEU A 35 3.40 -18.54 3.43
N ARG A 36 3.57 -18.99 4.68
CA ARG A 36 2.89 -20.19 5.19
C ARG A 36 1.39 -19.96 5.44
N ASP A 37 1.02 -18.79 5.94
CA ASP A 37 -0.38 -18.47 6.27
C ASP A 37 -1.22 -18.21 5.01
N LYS A 38 -0.68 -17.43 4.05
CA LYS A 38 -1.41 -16.99 2.85
C LYS A 38 -0.49 -16.93 1.60
N PRO A 39 -0.03 -18.07 1.08
CA PRO A 39 0.85 -18.11 -0.10
C PRO A 39 0.22 -17.46 -1.33
N ASP A 40 -1.04 -17.80 -1.63
CA ASP A 40 -1.74 -17.27 -2.81
C ASP A 40 -1.86 -15.74 -2.76
N ALA A 41 -2.13 -15.18 -1.58
CA ALA A 41 -2.25 -13.73 -1.41
C ALA A 41 -0.91 -13.00 -1.62
N PHE A 42 0.21 -13.65 -1.30
CA PHE A 42 1.54 -13.12 -1.60
C PHE A 42 1.82 -13.14 -3.10
N TYR A 43 1.54 -14.27 -3.76
CA TYR A 43 1.72 -14.41 -5.21
C TYR A 43 0.85 -13.42 -6.01
N GLU A 44 -0.41 -13.25 -5.60
CA GLU A 44 -1.31 -12.25 -6.17
C GLU A 44 -0.77 -10.83 -5.99
N ALA A 45 -0.20 -10.51 -4.82
CA ALA A 45 0.39 -9.20 -4.57
C ALA A 45 1.63 -8.95 -5.44
N ALA A 46 2.48 -9.96 -5.62
CA ALA A 46 3.64 -9.90 -6.52
C ALA A 46 3.21 -9.73 -7.98
N THR A 47 2.19 -10.47 -8.41
CA THR A 47 1.60 -10.35 -9.77
C THR A 47 1.02 -8.96 -10.00
N GLU A 48 0.25 -8.44 -9.04
CA GLU A 48 -0.30 -7.08 -9.09
C GLU A 48 0.81 -6.03 -9.24
N LEU A 49 1.90 -6.18 -8.48
CA LEU A 49 3.06 -5.30 -8.57
C LEU A 49 3.72 -5.37 -9.94
N ILE A 50 4.16 -6.56 -10.35
CA ILE A 50 4.98 -6.76 -11.53
C ILE A 50 4.22 -6.39 -12.81
N ILE A 51 2.97 -6.83 -12.92
CA ILE A 51 2.15 -6.55 -14.11
C ILE A 51 1.59 -5.13 -14.08
N GLY A 52 1.18 -4.64 -12.91
CA GLY A 52 0.51 -3.34 -12.80
C GLY A 52 1.45 -2.14 -12.73
N TYR A 53 2.64 -2.31 -12.15
CA TYR A 53 3.55 -1.22 -11.79
C TYR A 53 5.01 -1.47 -12.18
N GLY A 54 5.34 -2.70 -12.58
CA GLY A 54 6.65 -3.06 -13.10
C GLY A 54 6.90 -2.57 -14.52
N SER A 55 8.09 -2.88 -15.02
CA SER A 55 8.51 -2.62 -16.40
C SER A 55 9.10 -3.90 -16.97
N SER A 56 8.69 -4.28 -18.18
CA SER A 56 9.22 -5.47 -18.89
C SER A 56 9.09 -6.78 -18.09
N GLY A 57 7.99 -6.96 -17.36
CA GLY A 57 7.71 -8.18 -16.60
C GLY A 57 8.48 -8.31 -15.28
N ARG A 58 9.07 -7.22 -14.79
CA ARG A 58 9.81 -7.16 -13.52
C ARG A 58 9.53 -5.87 -12.75
N ILE A 59 9.79 -5.85 -11.45
CA ILE A 59 9.63 -4.65 -10.62
C ILE A 59 10.85 -4.39 -9.74
N ASP A 60 11.16 -3.12 -9.53
CA ASP A 60 12.23 -2.65 -8.66
C ASP A 60 11.67 -1.92 -7.42
N ALA A 61 12.55 -1.54 -6.50
CA ALA A 61 12.18 -0.77 -5.31
C ALA A 61 11.50 0.56 -5.66
N GLU A 62 11.95 1.23 -6.72
CA GLU A 62 11.34 2.48 -7.16
C GLU A 62 9.91 2.26 -7.68
N GLY A 63 9.64 1.17 -8.40
CA GLY A 63 8.32 0.77 -8.85
C GLY A 63 7.33 0.56 -7.71
N ILE A 64 7.76 -0.07 -6.63
CA ILE A 64 6.94 -0.25 -5.43
C ILE A 64 6.63 1.11 -4.78
N GLU A 65 7.61 1.99 -4.65
CA GLU A 65 7.37 3.34 -4.07
C GLU A 65 6.45 4.19 -4.95
N ARG A 66 6.57 4.10 -6.29
CA ARG A 66 5.62 4.72 -7.23
C ARG A 66 4.20 4.18 -7.05
N MET A 67 4.05 2.86 -6.90
CA MET A 67 2.76 2.22 -6.62
C MET A 67 2.15 2.75 -5.31
N ILE A 68 2.94 2.81 -4.22
CA ILE A 68 2.49 3.31 -2.92
C ILE A 68 2.04 4.77 -3.03
N ALA A 69 2.83 5.60 -3.70
CA ALA A 69 2.50 7.00 -3.94
C ALA A 69 1.18 7.14 -4.72
N LEU A 70 1.00 6.33 -5.77
CA LEU A 70 -0.23 6.33 -6.57
C LEU A 70 -1.43 5.90 -5.74
N ARG A 71 -1.35 4.82 -4.96
CA ARG A 71 -2.45 4.36 -4.10
C ARG A 71 -2.85 5.44 -3.09
N ARG A 72 -1.88 6.09 -2.47
CA ARG A 72 -2.14 7.23 -1.56
C ARG A 72 -2.83 8.38 -2.29
N ALA A 73 -2.38 8.72 -3.50
CA ALA A 73 -3.02 9.74 -4.33
C ALA A 73 -4.48 9.38 -4.68
N SER A 74 -4.74 8.14 -5.09
CA SER A 74 -6.07 7.64 -5.42
C SER A 74 -7.01 7.67 -4.21
N LEU A 75 -6.53 7.33 -3.01
CA LEU A 75 -7.32 7.43 -1.78
C LEU A 75 -7.68 8.89 -1.47
N ARG A 76 -6.73 9.82 -1.62
CA ARG A 76 -7.01 11.26 -1.44
C ARG A 76 -8.06 11.75 -2.43
N ALA A 77 -7.86 11.46 -3.72
CA ALA A 77 -8.77 11.86 -4.78
C ALA A 77 -10.19 11.29 -4.56
N GLY A 78 -10.30 10.02 -4.18
CA GLY A 78 -11.58 9.39 -3.86
C GLY A 78 -12.29 10.02 -2.67
N HIS A 79 -11.54 10.47 -1.66
CA HIS A 79 -12.10 11.18 -0.51
C HIS A 79 -12.59 12.57 -0.89
N ILE A 80 -11.77 13.35 -1.62
CA ILE A 80 -12.13 14.69 -2.11
C ILE A 80 -13.37 14.62 -3.01
N ARG A 81 -13.39 13.69 -3.98
CA ARG A 81 -14.52 13.51 -4.90
C ARG A 81 -15.83 13.26 -4.18
N ARG A 82 -15.81 12.55 -3.05
CA ARG A 82 -17.03 12.26 -2.27
C ARG A 82 -17.69 13.54 -1.76
N LEU A 83 -16.91 14.55 -1.40
CA LEU A 83 -17.40 15.83 -0.89
C LEU A 83 -17.79 16.76 -2.04
N LEU A 84 -16.93 16.87 -3.06
CA LEU A 84 -17.20 17.73 -4.23
C LEU A 84 -18.42 17.33 -5.06
N VAL A 85 -19.00 16.14 -4.85
CA VAL A 85 -20.32 15.80 -5.41
C VAL A 85 -21.42 16.75 -4.92
N ALA A 86 -21.22 17.41 -3.78
CA ALA A 86 -22.13 18.39 -3.22
C ALA A 86 -21.69 19.85 -3.44
N ASP A 87 -20.59 20.10 -4.15
CA ASP A 87 -20.17 21.44 -4.58
C ASP A 87 -21.00 21.80 -5.82
N LEU A 88 -22.10 22.53 -5.62
CA LEU A 88 -23.10 22.76 -6.67
C LEU A 88 -22.75 23.98 -7.54
N ASP A 89 -22.01 24.94 -6.99
CA ASP A 89 -21.54 26.12 -7.73
C ASP A 89 -20.10 25.99 -8.25
N ASN A 90 -19.42 24.90 -7.90
CA ASN A 90 -18.07 24.55 -8.34
C ASN A 90 -17.03 25.59 -7.90
N ASP A 91 -17.18 26.11 -6.67
CA ASP A 91 -16.21 27.02 -6.04
C ASP A 91 -15.07 26.30 -5.30
N GLY A 92 -15.15 24.96 -5.19
CA GLY A 92 -14.17 24.10 -4.54
C GLY A 92 -14.37 23.97 -3.02
N SER A 93 -15.36 24.63 -2.45
CA SER A 93 -15.83 24.48 -1.08
C SER A 93 -17.14 23.67 -1.05
N VAL A 94 -17.49 23.14 0.11
CA VAL A 94 -18.75 22.41 0.28
C VAL A 94 -19.49 22.92 1.51
N THR A 95 -20.57 23.64 1.29
CA THR A 95 -21.39 24.20 2.35
C THR A 95 -22.45 23.20 2.86
N ARG A 96 -22.91 23.38 4.11
CA ARG A 96 -24.07 22.65 4.63
C ARG A 96 -25.33 22.82 3.77
N ALA A 97 -25.51 24.00 3.17
CA ALA A 97 -26.67 24.30 2.32
C ALA A 97 -26.67 23.45 1.05
N GLU A 98 -25.53 23.33 0.38
CA GLU A 98 -25.42 22.51 -0.81
C GLU A 98 -25.54 21.02 -0.50
N VAL A 99 -24.89 20.55 0.59
CA VAL A 99 -25.09 19.18 1.09
C VAL A 99 -26.58 18.91 1.28
N GLY A 100 -27.28 19.78 2.02
CA GLY A 100 -28.72 19.67 2.26
C GLY A 100 -29.56 19.65 0.98
N THR A 101 -29.13 20.36 -0.06
CA THR A 101 -29.77 20.36 -1.38
C THR A 101 -29.60 19.02 -2.11
N VAL A 102 -28.43 18.38 -1.98
CA VAL A 102 -28.14 17.09 -2.64
C VAL A 102 -28.74 15.89 -1.88
N LEU A 103 -28.81 15.92 -0.54
CA LEU A 103 -29.25 14.78 0.28
C LEU A 103 -30.55 14.11 -0.20
N PRO A 104 -31.63 14.83 -0.58
CA PRO A 104 -32.90 14.23 -1.00
C PRO A 104 -32.77 13.33 -2.23
N THR A 105 -31.82 13.61 -3.12
CA THR A 105 -31.59 12.86 -4.36
C THR A 105 -30.79 11.57 -4.16
N LEU A 106 -30.16 11.43 -3.00
CA LEU A 106 -29.27 10.31 -2.68
C LEU A 106 -30.02 9.20 -1.93
N SER A 107 -29.59 7.95 -2.17
CA SER A 107 -29.99 6.80 -1.36
C SER A 107 -29.56 6.97 0.11
N ALA A 108 -30.26 6.32 1.03
CA ALA A 108 -30.00 6.45 2.48
C ALA A 108 -28.53 6.17 2.85
N THR A 109 -27.92 5.16 2.23
CA THR A 109 -26.51 4.80 2.47
C THR A 109 -25.55 5.89 1.99
N VAL A 110 -25.76 6.44 0.79
CA VAL A 110 -24.89 7.48 0.24
C VAL A 110 -25.08 8.78 1.02
N ARG A 111 -26.32 9.11 1.38
CA ARG A 111 -26.68 10.24 2.23
C ARG A 111 -25.94 10.22 3.57
N SER A 112 -26.02 9.10 4.29
CA SER A 112 -25.32 8.94 5.58
C SER A 112 -23.81 9.16 5.43
N ARG A 113 -23.20 8.54 4.41
CA ARG A 113 -21.75 8.69 4.15
C ARG A 113 -21.35 10.13 3.83
N LEU A 114 -22.16 10.86 3.06
CA LEU A 114 -21.89 12.26 2.73
C LEU A 114 -21.96 13.15 3.97
N VAL A 115 -23.01 13.00 4.80
CA VAL A 115 -23.15 13.77 6.05
C VAL A 115 -21.97 13.52 7.00
N HIS A 116 -21.57 12.26 7.17
CA HIS A 116 -20.41 11.92 7.99
C HIS A 116 -19.10 12.47 7.43
N ALA A 117 -18.92 12.43 6.10
CA ALA A 117 -17.73 12.97 5.46
C ALA A 117 -17.66 14.49 5.62
N HIS A 118 -18.76 15.22 5.40
CA HIS A 118 -18.81 16.67 5.54
C HIS A 118 -18.46 17.09 6.96
N ARG A 119 -19.12 16.49 7.96
CA ARG A 119 -18.86 16.76 9.37
C ARG A 119 -17.42 16.43 9.81
N ALA A 120 -16.82 15.38 9.24
CA ALA A 120 -15.44 15.01 9.56
C ALA A 120 -14.41 15.93 8.88
N ALA A 121 -14.80 16.61 7.80
CA ALA A 121 -13.95 17.53 7.06
C ALA A 121 -14.04 18.97 7.57
N ASP A 122 -15.19 19.40 8.07
CA ASP A 122 -15.44 20.72 8.68
C ASP A 122 -14.75 20.82 10.06
N GLN A 123 -13.46 21.16 10.06
CA GLN A 123 -12.60 21.08 11.25
C GLN A 123 -12.89 22.23 12.22
N ASN A 124 -13.22 23.40 11.68
CA ASN A 124 -13.55 24.59 12.47
C ASN A 124 -15.05 24.66 12.85
N MET A 125 -15.88 23.75 12.33
CA MET A 125 -17.33 23.64 12.57
C MET A 125 -18.14 24.85 12.10
N ASP A 126 -17.65 25.62 11.13
CA ASP A 126 -18.36 26.77 10.57
C ASP A 126 -19.45 26.37 9.56
N GLY A 127 -19.43 25.11 9.11
CA GLY A 127 -20.39 24.56 8.15
C GLY A 127 -19.98 24.66 6.69
N ILE A 128 -18.74 25.06 6.42
CA ILE A 128 -18.16 25.19 5.10
C ILE A 128 -16.87 24.39 5.10
N VAL A 129 -16.84 23.29 4.33
CA VAL A 129 -15.59 22.55 4.14
C VAL A 129 -14.79 23.26 3.05
N ARG A 130 -13.66 23.85 3.42
CA ARG A 130 -12.80 24.61 2.50
C ARG A 130 -11.75 23.73 1.81
N PRO A 131 -11.10 24.18 0.72
CA PRO A 131 -10.10 23.40 -0.01
C PRO A 131 -8.93 22.88 0.84
N ASP A 132 -8.49 23.65 1.83
CA ASP A 132 -7.46 23.25 2.80
C ASP A 132 -7.96 22.16 3.75
N GLU A 133 -9.17 22.31 4.30
CA GLU A 133 -9.80 21.28 5.12
C GLU A 133 -10.05 19.97 4.34
N LEU A 134 -10.51 20.07 3.09
CA LEU A 134 -10.64 18.94 2.16
C LEU A 134 -9.31 18.20 1.99
N ARG A 135 -8.24 18.95 1.73
CA ARG A 135 -6.89 18.40 1.54
C ARG A 135 -6.42 17.69 2.81
N ASP A 136 -6.57 18.33 3.97
CA ASP A 136 -6.08 17.82 5.24
C ASP A 136 -6.82 16.55 5.66
N THR A 137 -8.15 16.54 5.53
CA THR A 137 -8.94 15.33 5.84
C THR A 137 -8.63 14.19 4.87
N ALA A 138 -8.45 14.48 3.58
CA ALA A 138 -8.10 13.49 2.57
C ALA A 138 -6.70 12.91 2.83
N GLN A 139 -5.74 13.75 3.21
CA GLN A 139 -4.39 13.35 3.58
C GLN A 139 -4.40 12.47 4.84
N ALA A 140 -5.16 12.85 5.86
CA ALA A 140 -5.31 12.06 7.09
C ALA A 140 -5.94 10.68 6.79
N MET A 141 -6.99 10.63 5.98
CA MET A 141 -7.64 9.40 5.56
C MET A 141 -6.68 8.49 4.77
N ALA A 142 -5.96 9.05 3.80
CA ALA A 142 -4.99 8.28 3.01
C ALA A 142 -3.89 7.71 3.91
N ARG A 143 -3.37 8.46 4.89
CA ARG A 143 -2.40 7.93 5.86
C ARG A 143 -2.97 6.81 6.73
N LYS A 144 -4.22 6.94 7.16
CA LYS A 144 -4.90 5.93 8.00
C LYS A 144 -5.15 4.63 7.23
N THR A 145 -5.67 4.72 6.01
CA THR A 145 -6.01 3.55 5.18
C THR A 145 -4.78 2.90 4.55
N ALA A 146 -3.82 3.72 4.12
CA ALA A 146 -2.59 3.31 3.44
C ALA A 146 -1.37 3.62 4.33
N SER A 147 -1.39 3.02 5.53
CA SER A 147 -0.29 3.09 6.48
C SER A 147 0.95 2.36 5.93
N ASP A 148 2.14 2.71 6.43
CA ASP A 148 3.37 2.03 5.99
C ASP A 148 3.33 0.52 6.26
N ARG A 149 2.72 0.11 7.39
CA ARG A 149 2.51 -1.30 7.72
C ARG A 149 1.65 -2.01 6.67
N SER A 150 0.62 -1.34 6.14
CA SER A 150 -0.25 -1.91 5.11
C SER A 150 0.47 -2.21 3.80
N PHE A 151 1.64 -1.61 3.56
CA PHE A 151 2.45 -1.81 2.37
C PHE A 151 3.68 -2.69 2.56
N LEU A 152 3.96 -3.16 3.78
CA LEU A 152 5.10 -4.05 4.03
C LEU A 152 5.08 -5.29 3.15
N LYS A 153 3.89 -5.90 2.96
CA LYS A 153 3.72 -7.06 2.07
C LYS A 153 4.23 -6.83 0.64
N TYR A 154 4.12 -5.60 0.12
CA TYR A 154 4.62 -5.26 -1.21
C TYR A 154 6.13 -5.09 -1.20
N ARG A 155 6.69 -4.57 -0.11
CA ARG A 155 8.15 -4.46 0.06
C ARG A 155 8.81 -5.82 0.24
N TYR A 156 8.14 -6.80 0.83
CA TYR A 156 8.66 -8.17 0.92
C TYR A 156 8.85 -8.84 -0.44
N VAL A 157 8.17 -8.37 -1.50
CA VAL A 157 8.42 -8.88 -2.85
C VAL A 157 9.86 -8.63 -3.28
N LEU A 158 10.52 -7.56 -2.81
CA LEU A 158 11.94 -7.31 -3.07
C LEU A 158 12.88 -8.37 -2.49
N MET A 159 12.43 -9.20 -1.55
CA MET A 159 13.23 -10.29 -1.01
C MET A 159 13.29 -11.50 -1.95
N ALA A 160 12.43 -11.52 -2.97
CA ALA A 160 12.48 -12.51 -4.04
C ALA A 160 13.49 -12.15 -5.13
N ASP A 161 14.29 -11.09 -4.99
CA ASP A 161 15.43 -10.81 -5.87
C ASP A 161 16.54 -11.84 -5.57
N LEU A 162 16.51 -12.98 -6.26
CA LEU A 162 17.37 -14.12 -5.96
C LEU A 162 18.76 -13.95 -6.59
N ASP A 163 18.84 -13.26 -7.73
CA ASP A 163 20.10 -13.01 -8.43
C ASP A 163 20.78 -11.69 -8.04
N ASN A 164 20.12 -10.86 -7.22
CA ASN A 164 20.57 -9.56 -6.70
C ASN A 164 20.80 -8.52 -7.82
N ASP A 165 20.02 -8.56 -8.90
CA ASP A 165 20.09 -7.58 -9.98
C ASP A 165 19.29 -6.28 -9.69
N GLY A 166 18.58 -6.24 -8.56
CA GLY A 166 17.74 -5.12 -8.12
C GLY A 166 16.33 -5.13 -8.69
N TRP A 167 15.97 -6.16 -9.45
CA TRP A 167 14.65 -6.40 -10.00
C TRP A 167 14.08 -7.72 -9.48
N VAL A 168 12.76 -7.82 -9.53
CA VAL A 168 12.05 -9.03 -9.17
C VAL A 168 11.11 -9.42 -10.29
N THR A 169 11.21 -10.68 -10.70
CA THR A 169 10.35 -11.34 -11.68
C THR A 169 9.37 -12.30 -11.00
N LEU A 170 8.36 -12.76 -11.74
CA LEU A 170 7.41 -13.76 -11.22
C LEU A 170 8.05 -15.14 -11.06
N ASP A 171 9.09 -15.45 -11.84
CA ASP A 171 9.81 -16.70 -11.75
C ASP A 171 10.57 -16.78 -10.42
N GLU A 172 11.27 -15.70 -10.04
CA GLU A 172 11.99 -15.66 -8.76
C GLU A 172 11.04 -15.67 -7.55
N VAL A 173 9.89 -15.01 -7.65
CA VAL A 173 8.83 -15.10 -6.63
C VAL A 173 8.38 -16.55 -6.47
N SER A 174 8.13 -17.26 -7.57
CA SER A 174 7.71 -18.66 -7.55
C SER A 174 8.79 -19.56 -6.97
N GLU A 175 10.05 -19.33 -7.33
CA GLU A 175 11.20 -20.07 -6.82
C GLU A 175 11.39 -19.86 -5.31
N MET A 176 11.35 -18.61 -4.84
CA MET A 176 11.41 -18.29 -3.41
C MET A 176 10.27 -18.98 -2.65
N MET A 177 9.05 -18.95 -3.17
CA MET A 177 7.91 -19.63 -2.55
C MET A 177 8.12 -21.14 -2.46
N ALA A 178 8.65 -21.78 -3.51
CA ALA A 178 8.95 -23.21 -3.51
C ALA A 178 10.04 -23.59 -2.49
N GLN A 179 11.02 -22.71 -2.23
CA GLN A 179 12.03 -22.92 -1.20
C GLN A 179 11.46 -22.85 0.23
N VAL A 180 10.48 -21.97 0.46
CA VAL A 180 9.87 -21.76 1.79
C VAL A 180 8.74 -22.77 2.09
N LEU A 181 8.04 -23.22 1.04
CA LEU A 181 6.93 -24.17 1.10
C LEU A 181 7.29 -25.44 0.32
N PRO A 182 8.29 -26.23 0.75
CA PRO A 182 8.60 -27.48 0.07
C PRO A 182 7.37 -28.38 0.11
N GLU A 183 6.94 -28.87 -1.06
CA GLU A 183 5.80 -29.80 -1.15
C GLU A 183 6.01 -30.96 -0.16
N SER A 184 5.00 -31.20 0.69
CA SER A 184 4.98 -32.29 1.67
C SER A 184 4.72 -33.64 1.02
#